data_AF-A0A6C0KBR7-F1
#
_entry.id   AF-A0A6C0KBR7-F1
#
_cell.length_a   1.000
_cell.length_b   1.000
_cell.length_c   1.000
_cell.angle_alpha   90.00
_cell.angle_beta   90.00
_cell.angle_gamma   90.00
#
_symmetry.space_group_name_H-M   'P 1'
#
loop_
_entity.id
_entity.type
_entity.pdbx_description
1 polymer ?
#
loop_
_entity_poly.entity_id
_entity_poly.type
_entity_poly.pdbx_seq_one_letter_code
_entity_poly.pdbx_strand_id
1 'polypeptide(L)'
;MVRKTRKNKHQLFNDNPRGTPRTYGIGYGSTKKATQSLKKIRGKPKPYQKQVATTMYYRAKYHKYQTPGMRDAMKVYGKFLQK
;
A
#
# COMPACT_ATOMS: atom_id res chain seq x y z
N MET A 1 -35.37 -7.51 22.50
CA MET A 1 -33.95 -7.76 22.15
C MET A 1 -33.80 -7.62 20.63
N VAL A 2 -33.32 -6.48 20.11
CA VAL A 2 -33.19 -6.27 18.66
C VAL A 2 -31.94 -7.02 18.18
N ARG A 3 -32.13 -8.08 17.40
CA ARG A 3 -31.04 -8.82 16.74
C ARG A 3 -30.36 -7.87 15.75
N LYS A 4 -29.20 -7.33 16.13
CA LYS A 4 -28.34 -6.50 15.27
C LYS A 4 -27.91 -7.35 14.08
N THR A 5 -28.51 -7.14 12.93
CA THR A 5 -28.15 -7.83 11.69
C THR A 5 -26.68 -7.55 11.38
N ARG A 6 -25.83 -8.59 11.44
CA ARG A 6 -24.45 -8.51 10.95
C ARG A 6 -24.52 -8.31 9.44
N LYS A 7 -24.48 -7.05 8.97
CA LYS A 7 -24.30 -6.75 7.55
C LYS A 7 -22.99 -7.42 7.10
N ASN A 8 -23.10 -8.58 6.46
CA ASN A 8 -22.02 -9.20 5.70
C ASN A 8 -21.66 -8.24 4.56
N LYS A 9 -20.76 -7.30 4.83
CA LYS A 9 -20.26 -6.30 3.88
C LYS A 9 -19.20 -6.94 3.01
N HIS A 10 -19.60 -7.74 2.02
CA HIS A 10 -18.69 -8.14 0.96
C HIS A 10 -18.29 -6.87 0.19
N GLN A 11 -17.02 -6.46 0.30
CA GLN A 11 -16.47 -5.44 -0.59
C GLN A 11 -16.13 -6.11 -1.91
N LEU A 12 -16.75 -5.65 -2.99
CA LEU A 12 -16.50 -6.13 -4.36
C LEU A 12 -15.06 -5.79 -4.83
N PHE A 13 -14.48 -4.72 -4.29
CA PHE A 13 -13.14 -4.25 -4.63
C PHE A 13 -12.22 -4.27 -3.42
N ASN A 14 -10.93 -4.48 -3.68
CA ASN A 14 -9.88 -4.46 -2.67
C ASN A 14 -9.51 -3.00 -2.33
N ASP A 15 -10.49 -2.23 -1.87
CA ASP A 15 -10.32 -0.83 -1.48
C ASP A 15 -9.84 -0.71 -0.02
N ASN A 16 -9.45 0.51 0.37
CA ASN A 16 -9.25 0.86 1.77
C ASN A 16 -10.40 0.31 2.65
N PRO A 17 -10.13 -0.22 3.87
CA PRO A 17 -11.20 -0.68 4.75
C PRO A 17 -12.22 0.45 4.94
N ARG A 18 -13.51 0.20 4.64
CA ARG A 18 -14.58 1.21 4.70
C ARG A 18 -14.57 1.91 6.06
N GLY A 19 -14.42 3.24 6.05
CA GLY A 19 -14.31 4.07 7.25
C GLY A 19 -12.88 4.40 7.69
N THR A 20 -11.85 3.97 6.95
CA THR A 20 -10.45 4.35 7.22
C THR A 20 -9.91 5.23 6.10
N PRO A 21 -9.44 6.46 6.40
CA PRO A 21 -8.84 7.33 5.40
C PRO A 21 -7.59 6.69 4.79
N ARG A 22 -7.32 7.01 3.52
CA ARG A 22 -6.11 6.57 2.82
C ARG A 22 -4.89 7.10 3.57
N THR A 23 -3.88 6.25 3.74
CA THR A 23 -2.64 6.69 4.40
C THR A 23 -1.93 7.71 3.50
N TYR A 24 -1.79 8.94 3.97
CA TYR A 24 -1.16 10.04 3.23
C TYR A 24 0.37 10.00 3.33
N GLY A 25 1.03 10.67 2.38
CA GLY A 25 2.49 10.82 2.36
C GLY A 25 3.23 9.50 2.11
N ILE A 26 2.65 8.65 1.26
CA ILE A 26 3.28 7.44 0.73
C ILE A 26 3.96 7.78 -0.60
N GLY A 27 5.21 7.35 -0.75
CA GLY A 27 6.06 7.75 -1.88
C GLY A 27 6.90 6.61 -2.45
N TYR A 28 7.22 6.75 -3.73
CA TYR A 28 7.98 5.77 -4.52
C TYR A 28 9.18 6.39 -5.26
N GLY A 29 9.48 7.68 -5.01
CA GLY A 29 10.55 8.40 -5.70
C GLY A 29 11.98 8.10 -5.22
N SER A 30 12.15 7.41 -4.08
CA SER A 30 13.46 7.02 -3.55
C SER A 30 13.35 5.90 -2.51
N THR A 31 14.46 5.24 -2.23
CA THR A 31 14.62 4.25 -1.14
C THR A 31 14.16 4.80 0.21
N LYS A 32 14.53 6.04 0.54
CA LYS A 32 14.12 6.71 1.79
C LYS A 32 12.60 6.87 1.86
N LYS A 33 11.97 7.32 0.77
CA LYS A 33 10.50 7.47 0.71
C LYS A 33 9.80 6.10 0.78
N ALA A 34 10.35 5.09 0.12
CA ALA A 34 9.80 3.73 0.15
C ALA A 34 9.83 3.11 1.56
N THR A 35 10.98 3.19 2.23
CA THR A 35 11.14 2.68 3.60
C THR A 35 10.25 3.42 4.60
N GLN A 36 10.16 4.75 4.50
CA GLN A 36 9.23 5.53 5.33
C GLN A 36 7.76 5.13 5.08
N SER A 37 7.40 4.88 3.83
CA SER A 37 6.06 4.43 3.47
C SER A 37 5.71 3.09 4.12
N LEU A 38 6.61 2.11 4.04
CA LEU A 38 6.43 0.80 4.69
C LEU A 38 6.30 0.93 6.21
N LYS A 39 7.05 1.83 6.84
CA LYS A 39 6.92 2.11 8.29
C LYS A 39 5.52 2.64 8.64
N LYS A 40 4.97 3.58 7.86
CA LYS A 40 3.64 4.16 8.08
C LYS A 40 2.50 3.14 8.00
N ILE A 41 2.63 2.15 7.11
CA ILE A 41 1.60 1.12 6.91
C ILE A 41 1.79 -0.11 7.80
N ARG A 42 2.88 -0.20 8.57
CA ARG A 42 3.21 -1.39 9.38
C ARG A 42 2.10 -1.82 10.35
N GLY A 43 1.35 -0.86 10.90
CA GLY A 43 0.22 -1.12 11.81
C GLY A 43 -1.13 -1.37 11.13
N LYS A 44 -1.18 -1.41 9.79
CA LYS A 44 -2.41 -1.65 9.02
C LYS A 44 -2.62 -3.14 8.72
N PRO A 45 -3.82 -3.58 8.31
CA PRO A 45 -4.04 -4.98 7.91
C PRO A 45 -3.08 -5.43 6.80
N LYS A 46 -2.60 -6.68 6.86
CA LYS A 46 -1.66 -7.23 5.87
C LYS A 46 -2.13 -7.09 4.40
N PRO A 47 -3.41 -7.33 4.06
CA PRO A 47 -3.89 -7.11 2.69
C PRO A 47 -3.70 -5.66 2.22
N TYR A 48 -3.98 -4.69 3.10
CA TYR A 48 -3.77 -3.27 2.83
C TYR A 48 -2.29 -2.95 2.62
N GLN A 49 -1.40 -3.54 3.43
CA GLN A 49 0.04 -3.33 3.28
C GLN A 49 0.52 -3.82 1.91
N LYS A 50 0.09 -5.02 1.50
CA LYS A 50 0.43 -5.59 0.18
C LYS A 50 -0.12 -4.72 -0.95
N GLN A 51 -1.38 -4.29 -0.86
CA GLN A 51 -1.99 -3.39 -1.85
C GLN A 51 -1.20 -2.09 -2.04
N VAL A 52 -0.82 -1.43 -0.94
CA VAL A 52 -0.02 -0.21 -0.99
C VAL A 52 1.35 -0.47 -1.61
N ALA A 53 2.05 -1.52 -1.17
CA ALA A 53 3.37 -1.87 -1.69
C ALA A 53 3.31 -2.19 -3.20
N THR A 54 2.32 -2.95 -3.65
CA THR A 54 2.08 -3.26 -5.07
C THR A 54 1.83 -1.98 -5.87
N THR A 55 0.98 -1.08 -5.36
CA THR A 55 0.69 0.20 -6.03
C THR A 55 1.96 1.04 -6.18
N MET A 56 2.78 1.14 -5.13
CA MET A 56 4.01 1.94 -5.17
C MET A 56 5.08 1.30 -6.06
N TYR A 57 5.19 -0.03 -6.06
CA TYR A 57 6.08 -0.75 -6.95
C TYR A 57 5.78 -0.44 -8.42
N TYR A 58 4.52 -0.57 -8.83
CA TYR A 58 4.14 -0.33 -10.23
C TYR A 58 4.21 1.14 -10.63
N ARG A 59 3.91 2.07 -9.70
CA ARG A 59 4.13 3.51 -9.93
C ARG A 59 5.60 3.84 -10.16
N ALA A 60 6.53 3.22 -9.43
CA ALA A 60 7.96 3.37 -9.70
C ALA A 60 8.39 2.68 -11.00
N LYS A 61 7.86 1.48 -11.28
CA LYS A 61 8.19 0.68 -12.46
C LYS A 61 7.82 1.38 -13.77
N TYR A 62 6.64 1.99 -13.83
CA TYR A 62 6.08 2.57 -15.05
C TYR A 62 6.08 4.11 -15.07
N HIS A 63 6.89 4.74 -14.21
CA HIS A 63 7.01 6.20 -14.25
C HIS A 63 7.65 6.66 -15.57
N LYS A 64 7.03 7.63 -16.27
CA LYS A 64 7.51 8.16 -17.56
C LYS A 64 8.97 8.60 -17.51
N TYR A 65 9.37 9.24 -16.41
CA TYR A 65 10.75 9.68 -16.14
C TYR A 65 11.33 8.89 -14.97
N GLN A 66 11.44 7.57 -15.14
CA GLN A 66 11.94 6.70 -14.07
C GLN A 66 13.38 7.07 -13.69
N THR A 67 13.60 7.37 -12.41
CA THR A 67 14.93 7.72 -11.88
C THR A 67 15.61 6.51 -11.23
N PRO A 68 16.94 6.53 -11.03
CA PRO A 68 17.64 5.51 -10.25
C PRO A 68 17.02 5.29 -8.86
N GLY A 69 16.63 6.38 -8.19
CA GLY A 69 15.96 6.30 -6.89
C GLY A 69 14.61 5.56 -6.93
N MET A 70 13.85 5.66 -8.02
CA MET A 70 12.63 4.87 -8.22
C MET A 70 12.95 3.38 -8.41
N ARG A 71 14.02 3.04 -9.14
CA ARG A 71 14.47 1.65 -9.29
C ARG A 71 14.89 1.05 -7.94
N ASP A 72 15.53 1.83 -7.09
CA ASP A 72 15.86 1.37 -5.74
C ASP A 72 14.62 1.26 -4.83
N ALA A 73 13.65 2.17 -4.98
CA ALA A 73 12.35 2.02 -4.34
C ALA A 73 11.64 0.73 -4.77
N MET A 74 11.73 0.34 -6.06
CA MET A 74 11.18 -0.94 -6.54
C MET A 74 11.81 -2.13 -5.80
N LYS A 75 13.13 -2.13 -5.57
CA LYS A 75 13.80 -3.21 -4.81
C LYS A 75 13.25 -3.31 -3.39
N VAL A 76 13.04 -2.17 -2.72
CA VAL A 76 12.48 -2.13 -1.36
C VAL A 76 11.06 -2.70 -1.32
N TYR A 77 10.18 -2.25 -2.22
CA TYR A 77 8.80 -2.75 -2.28
C TYR A 77 8.73 -4.21 -2.75
N GLY A 78 9.55 -4.60 -3.73
CA GLY A 78 9.65 -5.98 -4.21
C GLY A 78 10.06 -6.94 -3.10
N LYS A 79 11.10 -6.60 -2.33
CA LYS A 79 11.52 -7.38 -1.16
C LYS A 79 10.44 -7.48 -0.09
N PHE A 80 9.60 -6.45 0.06
CA PHE A 80 8.47 -6.50 0.98
C PHE A 80 7.35 -7.42 0.50
N LEU A 81 7.08 -7.45 -0.82
CA LEU A 81 6.02 -8.26 -1.42
C LEU A 81 6.35 -9.75 -1.50
N GLN A 82 7.64 -10.11 -1.51
CA GLN A 82 8.13 -11.49 -1.45
C GLN A 82 8.04 -12.12 -0.04
N LYS A 83 7.67 -11.33 0.97
CA LYS A 83 7.43 -11.80 2.34
C LYS A 83 5.95 -12.14 2.57
#